data_AF-A0A4Q1TVY0-F1
#
_entry.id   AF-A0A4Q1TVY0-F1
#
_cell.length_a   1.000
_cell.length_b   1.000
_cell.length_c   1.000
_cell.angle_alpha   90.00
_cell.angle_beta   90.00
_cell.angle_gamma   90.00
#
_symmetry.space_group_name_H-M   'P 1'
#
loop_
_entity.id
_entity.type
_entity.pdbx_description
1 polymer ?
#
loop_
_entity_poly.entity_id
_entity_poly.type
_entity_poly.pdbx_seq_one_letter_code
_entity_poly.pdbx_strand_id
1 'polypeptide(L)'
;MLTKRIIPCLDVDQGRVKKGVHFTQLKDVGDPVAIAKAYEAQGADELVFLDITATTDARQTMTQTVAVVAEQVFMPLTVGGGIRSVADMHDLLRAGADKIALNSAAVKQPALITAGAETFGSQAVVVAIDTRWQAERQRYQVTINGGRAPVDLDAIQWAKQAVDAGAGELLVTSMDADGTQEGFDLALYRQLSAAVTVPIIASGGAGSAEDFVILFKETTVSAGLAASIFHFCQLTIPEVKTVLKQARVTVR
;
A
#
# COMPACT_ATOMS: atom_id res chain seq x y z
N MET A 1 -18.07 4.28 -14.56
CA MET A 1 -17.42 4.60 -13.26
C MET A 1 -16.54 3.42 -12.91
N LEU A 2 -15.26 3.62 -12.60
CA LEU A 2 -14.35 2.52 -12.22
C LEU A 2 -14.76 1.97 -10.84
N THR A 3 -14.63 0.67 -10.64
CA THR A 3 -14.93 -0.02 -9.37
C THR A 3 -13.92 0.38 -8.28
N LYS A 4 -14.37 0.47 -7.02
CA LYS A 4 -13.48 0.52 -5.86
C LYS A 4 -12.79 -0.83 -5.69
N ARG A 5 -11.52 -0.80 -5.26
CA ARG A 5 -10.68 -1.99 -5.06
C ARG A 5 -10.48 -2.32 -3.58
N ILE A 6 -10.47 -3.60 -3.26
CA ILE A 6 -10.10 -4.15 -1.95
C ILE A 6 -8.75 -4.85 -2.09
N ILE A 7 -7.76 -4.35 -1.35
CA ILE A 7 -6.36 -4.72 -1.53
C ILE A 7 -5.82 -5.32 -0.22
N PRO A 8 -5.63 -6.64 -0.12
CA PRO A 8 -4.84 -7.23 0.95
C PRO A 8 -3.36 -6.81 0.86
N CYS A 9 -2.70 -6.72 2.02
CA CYS A 9 -1.27 -6.40 2.10
C CYS A 9 -0.48 -7.47 2.87
N LEU A 10 0.65 -7.89 2.33
CA LEU A 10 1.60 -8.82 2.93
C LEU A 10 2.87 -8.08 3.35
N ASP A 11 3.12 -8.04 4.65
CA ASP A 11 4.43 -7.65 5.18
C ASP A 11 5.31 -8.90 5.20
N VAL A 12 6.41 -8.92 4.44
CA VAL A 12 7.27 -10.10 4.30
C VAL A 12 8.65 -9.83 4.85
N ASP A 13 9.11 -10.72 5.72
CA ASP A 13 10.45 -10.71 6.30
C ASP A 13 11.11 -12.07 6.05
N GLN A 14 12.26 -12.06 5.38
CA GLN A 14 13.02 -13.27 5.05
C GLN A 14 12.17 -14.33 4.33
N GLY A 15 11.34 -13.89 3.37
CA GLY A 15 10.48 -14.76 2.56
C GLY A 15 9.26 -15.31 3.29
N ARG A 16 8.96 -14.84 4.50
CA ARG A 16 7.78 -15.26 5.28
C ARG A 16 6.89 -14.08 5.63
N VAL A 17 5.58 -14.30 5.58
CA VAL A 17 4.61 -13.26 5.94
C VAL A 17 4.66 -13.07 7.46
N LYS A 18 4.86 -11.82 7.88
CA LYS A 18 4.86 -11.42 9.28
C LYS A 18 3.70 -10.49 9.57
N LYS A 19 3.18 -10.52 10.80
CA LYS A 19 2.25 -9.48 11.26
C LYS A 19 2.44 -9.12 12.73
N GLY A 20 2.35 -7.83 13.00
CA GLY A 20 2.40 -7.25 14.34
C GLY A 20 1.56 -5.98 14.42
N VAL A 21 1.52 -5.34 15.58
CA VAL A 21 0.84 -4.06 15.82
C VAL A 21 1.87 -2.93 15.75
N HIS A 22 1.61 -1.88 14.98
CA HIS A 22 2.56 -0.77 14.74
C HIS A 22 3.97 -1.24 14.31
N PHE A 23 4.07 -2.28 13.48
CA PHE A 23 5.33 -2.93 13.09
C PHE A 23 6.19 -3.45 14.26
N THR A 24 5.58 -3.66 15.44
CA THR A 24 6.20 -4.30 16.61
C THR A 24 5.57 -5.67 16.88
N GLN A 25 6.32 -6.58 17.52
CA GLN A 25 5.86 -7.94 17.87
C GLN A 25 5.43 -8.79 16.67
N LEU A 26 6.26 -8.82 15.62
CA LEU A 26 6.00 -9.57 14.39
C LEU A 26 5.88 -11.08 14.65
N LYS A 27 4.71 -11.66 14.37
CA LYS A 27 4.42 -13.10 14.37
C LYS A 27 4.49 -13.66 12.94
N ASP A 28 4.94 -14.91 12.81
CA ASP A 28 4.87 -15.62 11.52
C ASP A 28 3.43 -15.99 11.20
N VAL A 29 2.95 -15.54 10.05
CA VAL A 29 1.59 -15.82 9.57
C VAL A 29 1.61 -17.01 8.61
N GLY A 30 2.65 -17.14 7.78
CA GLY A 30 2.74 -18.26 6.84
C GLY A 30 3.55 -17.97 5.58
N ASP A 31 3.34 -18.86 4.60
CA ASP A 31 3.92 -18.79 3.27
C ASP A 31 3.20 -17.71 2.42
N PRO A 32 3.92 -16.74 1.84
CA PRO A 32 3.32 -15.70 0.99
C PRO A 32 2.56 -16.26 -0.20
N VAL A 33 2.99 -17.39 -0.80
CA VAL A 33 2.33 -17.97 -1.97
C VAL A 33 0.95 -18.52 -1.61
N ALA A 34 0.88 -19.33 -0.55
CA ALA A 34 -0.38 -19.88 -0.06
C ALA A 34 -1.39 -18.77 0.31
N ILE A 35 -0.91 -17.71 0.97
CA ILE A 35 -1.77 -16.58 1.38
C ILE A 35 -2.22 -15.77 0.15
N ALA A 36 -1.34 -15.50 -0.81
CA ALA A 36 -1.69 -14.78 -2.02
C ALA A 36 -2.76 -15.53 -2.85
N LYS A 37 -2.62 -16.86 -2.99
CA LYS A 37 -3.64 -17.71 -3.63
C LYS A 37 -4.98 -17.66 -2.92
N ALA A 38 -4.97 -17.69 -1.59
CA ALA A 38 -6.19 -17.60 -0.79
C ALA A 38 -6.90 -16.25 -1.01
N TYR A 39 -6.16 -15.16 -1.11
CA TYR A 39 -6.72 -13.84 -1.41
C TYR A 39 -7.28 -13.73 -2.83
N GLU A 40 -6.60 -14.27 -3.83
CA GLU A 40 -7.12 -14.32 -5.20
C GLU A 40 -8.41 -15.14 -5.27
N ALA A 41 -8.45 -16.31 -4.63
CA ALA A 41 -9.65 -17.14 -4.56
C ALA A 41 -10.83 -16.43 -3.85
N GLN A 42 -10.52 -15.55 -2.89
CA GLN A 42 -11.49 -14.68 -2.23
C GLN A 42 -11.91 -13.46 -3.08
N GLY A 43 -11.30 -13.27 -4.26
CA GLY A 43 -11.61 -12.18 -5.16
C GLY A 43 -10.98 -10.85 -4.75
N ALA A 44 -9.78 -10.86 -4.17
CA ALA A 44 -8.94 -9.67 -4.05
C ALA A 44 -8.79 -8.97 -5.40
N ASP A 45 -8.82 -7.63 -5.41
CA ASP A 45 -8.72 -6.88 -6.66
C ASP A 45 -7.26 -6.66 -7.09
N GLU A 46 -6.35 -6.51 -6.13
CA GLU A 46 -4.90 -6.42 -6.27
C GLU A 46 -4.22 -6.94 -4.99
N LEU A 47 -2.91 -7.18 -5.02
CA LEU A 47 -2.09 -7.52 -3.86
C LEU A 47 -0.97 -6.50 -3.68
N VAL A 48 -0.77 -6.04 -2.44
CA VAL A 48 0.44 -5.29 -2.06
C VAL A 48 1.36 -6.20 -1.27
N PHE A 49 2.61 -6.27 -1.69
CA PHE A 49 3.69 -7.01 -1.05
C PHE A 49 4.76 -6.02 -0.58
N LEU A 50 5.01 -5.94 0.72
CA LEU A 50 6.02 -5.05 1.31
C LEU A 50 7.13 -5.89 1.95
N ASP A 51 8.33 -5.85 1.36
CA ASP A 51 9.52 -6.42 1.97
C ASP A 51 10.00 -5.52 3.12
N ILE A 52 9.99 -6.07 4.33
CA ILE A 52 10.45 -5.41 5.56
C ILE A 52 11.79 -5.98 6.05
N THR A 53 12.45 -6.84 5.25
CA THR A 53 13.72 -7.48 5.60
C THR A 53 14.81 -6.42 5.78
N ALA A 54 15.44 -6.41 6.96
CA ALA A 54 16.43 -5.39 7.34
C ALA A 54 17.87 -5.66 6.85
N THR A 55 18.13 -6.82 6.24
CA THR A 55 19.50 -7.29 5.91
C THR A 55 19.93 -6.95 4.48
N THR A 56 21.23 -6.98 4.22
CA THR A 56 21.80 -6.73 2.87
C THR A 56 21.46 -7.81 1.83
N ASP A 57 21.17 -9.04 2.26
CA ASP A 57 20.72 -10.15 1.39
C ASP A 57 19.22 -10.10 1.07
N ALA A 58 18.49 -9.08 1.57
CA ALA A 58 17.05 -8.92 1.38
C ALA A 58 16.63 -8.93 -0.11
N ARG A 59 17.47 -8.40 -0.99
CA ARG A 59 17.05 -8.11 -2.37
C ARG A 59 16.90 -9.34 -3.27
N GLN A 60 17.85 -10.27 -3.18
CA GLN A 60 17.74 -11.53 -3.92
C GLN A 60 16.53 -12.34 -3.41
N THR A 61 16.34 -12.34 -2.08
CA THR A 61 15.21 -12.99 -1.42
C THR A 61 13.87 -12.41 -1.87
N MET A 62 13.76 -11.08 -1.94
CA MET A 62 12.56 -10.38 -2.42
C MET A 62 12.25 -10.77 -3.86
N THR A 63 13.22 -10.67 -4.76
CA THR A 63 13.03 -10.97 -6.20
C THR A 63 12.60 -12.42 -6.42
N GLN A 64 13.19 -13.37 -5.70
CA GLN A 64 12.80 -14.77 -5.76
C GLN A 64 11.38 -15.00 -5.22
N THR A 65 11.05 -14.40 -4.08
CA THR A 65 9.70 -14.54 -3.51
C THR A 65 8.63 -13.95 -4.44
N VAL A 66 8.91 -12.78 -5.03
CA VAL A 66 8.03 -12.16 -6.03
C VAL A 66 7.83 -13.06 -7.24
N ALA A 67 8.90 -13.65 -7.79
CA ALA A 67 8.80 -14.58 -8.92
C ALA A 67 7.90 -15.78 -8.62
N VAL A 68 8.08 -16.41 -7.45
CA VAL A 68 7.26 -17.57 -7.07
C VAL A 68 5.78 -17.17 -6.85
N VAL A 69 5.51 -15.97 -6.32
CA VAL A 69 4.13 -15.48 -6.16
C VAL A 69 3.49 -15.19 -7.53
N ALA A 70 4.21 -14.49 -8.41
CA ALA A 70 3.72 -14.09 -9.74
C ALA A 70 3.48 -15.27 -10.69
N GLU A 71 4.18 -16.40 -10.51
CA GLU A 71 3.91 -17.64 -11.25
C GLU A 71 2.57 -18.30 -10.87
N GLN A 72 1.99 -17.90 -9.74
CA GLN A 72 0.91 -18.63 -9.10
C GLN A 72 -0.38 -17.83 -8.93
N VAL A 73 -0.29 -16.51 -9.08
CA VAL A 73 -1.36 -15.54 -8.80
C VAL A 73 -1.35 -14.49 -9.92
N PHE A 74 -2.52 -14.15 -10.44
CA PHE A 74 -2.71 -13.32 -11.64
C PHE A 74 -3.47 -12.02 -11.37
N MET A 75 -3.92 -11.77 -10.13
CA MET A 75 -4.30 -10.42 -9.70
C MET A 75 -3.07 -9.48 -9.73
N PRO A 76 -3.25 -8.18 -10.02
CA PRO A 76 -2.13 -7.26 -10.08
C PRO A 76 -1.33 -7.20 -8.78
N LEU A 77 0.00 -7.25 -8.91
CA LEU A 77 0.95 -7.31 -7.80
C LEU A 77 1.77 -6.01 -7.72
N THR A 78 1.60 -5.29 -6.61
CA THR A 78 2.45 -4.15 -6.25
C THR A 78 3.51 -4.60 -5.26
N VAL A 79 4.79 -4.35 -5.56
CA VAL A 79 5.91 -4.69 -4.68
C VAL A 79 6.58 -3.42 -4.16
N GLY A 80 6.78 -3.34 -2.84
CA GLY A 80 7.52 -2.29 -2.16
C GLY A 80 8.52 -2.85 -1.16
N GLY A 81 9.40 -1.99 -0.65
CA GLY A 81 10.42 -2.37 0.34
C GLY A 81 11.84 -2.28 -0.21
N GLY A 82 12.64 -1.36 0.33
CA GLY A 82 14.08 -1.31 0.05
C GLY A 82 14.51 -0.88 -1.37
N ILE A 83 13.58 -0.45 -2.22
CA ILE A 83 13.81 -0.09 -3.63
C ILE A 83 14.46 1.31 -3.72
N ARG A 84 15.65 1.39 -4.30
CA ARG A 84 16.52 2.59 -4.28
C ARG A 84 17.03 3.03 -5.65
N SER A 85 16.81 2.26 -6.71
CA SER A 85 17.26 2.61 -8.06
C SER A 85 16.31 2.07 -9.13
N VAL A 86 16.45 2.58 -10.36
CA VAL A 86 15.71 2.09 -11.53
C VAL A 86 16.02 0.62 -11.85
N ALA A 87 17.26 0.17 -11.57
CA ALA A 87 17.62 -1.24 -11.73
C ALA A 87 16.82 -2.13 -10.76
N ASP A 88 16.55 -1.66 -9.54
CA ASP A 88 15.72 -2.36 -8.55
C ASP A 88 14.30 -2.54 -9.05
N MET A 89 13.72 -1.47 -9.62
CA MET A 89 12.40 -1.53 -10.22
C MET A 89 12.38 -2.53 -11.37
N HIS A 90 13.36 -2.46 -12.26
CA HIS A 90 13.48 -3.34 -13.41
C HIS A 90 13.56 -4.82 -13.02
N ASP A 91 14.37 -5.17 -12.02
CA ASP A 91 14.53 -6.55 -11.56
C ASP A 91 13.21 -7.11 -11.00
N LEU A 92 12.48 -6.31 -10.22
CA LEU A 92 11.20 -6.70 -9.64
C LEU A 92 10.06 -6.79 -10.66
N LEU A 93 9.99 -5.83 -11.58
CA LEU A 93 9.04 -5.88 -12.70
C LEU A 93 9.31 -7.11 -13.59
N ARG A 94 10.59 -7.42 -13.86
CA ARG A 94 10.96 -8.66 -14.58
C ARG A 94 10.62 -9.93 -13.82
N ALA A 95 10.67 -9.90 -12.49
CA ALA A 95 10.26 -11.03 -11.66
C ALA A 95 8.74 -11.24 -11.64
N GLY A 96 7.94 -10.30 -12.17
CA GLY A 96 6.50 -10.43 -12.28
C GLY A 96 5.69 -9.49 -11.40
N ALA A 97 6.32 -8.47 -10.79
CA ALA A 97 5.57 -7.34 -10.25
C ALA A 97 4.93 -6.53 -11.38
N ASP A 98 3.70 -6.05 -11.18
CA ASP A 98 3.04 -5.13 -12.11
C ASP A 98 3.36 -3.67 -11.78
N LYS A 99 3.55 -3.38 -10.49
CA LYS A 99 3.82 -2.03 -9.97
C LYS A 99 4.89 -2.05 -8.89
N ILE A 100 5.59 -0.93 -8.76
CA ILE A 100 6.64 -0.71 -7.78
C ILE A 100 6.27 0.42 -6.83
N ALA A 101 6.29 0.14 -5.51
CA ALA A 101 6.01 1.11 -4.46
C ALA A 101 7.28 1.72 -3.86
N LEU A 102 7.48 3.02 -4.09
CA LEU A 102 8.60 3.80 -3.58
C LEU A 102 8.17 4.67 -2.39
N ASN A 103 8.97 4.69 -1.32
CA ASN A 103 8.71 5.52 -0.13
C ASN A 103 9.98 6.31 0.22
N SER A 104 10.79 5.77 1.12
CA SER A 104 11.90 6.51 1.74
C SER A 104 12.98 6.95 0.73
N ALA A 105 13.20 6.18 -0.33
CA ALA A 105 14.11 6.53 -1.41
C ALA A 105 13.55 7.69 -2.27
N ALA A 106 12.25 7.70 -2.56
CA ALA A 106 11.61 8.76 -3.32
C ALA A 106 11.59 10.09 -2.54
N VAL A 107 11.38 10.07 -1.22
CA VAL A 107 11.45 11.28 -0.38
C VAL A 107 12.87 11.88 -0.41
N LYS A 108 13.91 11.03 -0.37
CA LYS A 108 15.31 11.48 -0.42
C LYS A 108 15.76 11.92 -1.81
N GLN A 109 15.24 11.28 -2.85
CA GLN A 109 15.59 11.52 -4.24
C GLN A 109 14.34 11.46 -5.13
N PRO A 110 13.56 12.55 -5.22
CA PRO A 110 12.31 12.58 -5.99
C PRO A 110 12.48 12.25 -7.48
N ALA A 111 13.66 12.54 -8.05
CA ALA A 111 14.00 12.18 -9.43
C ALA A 111 13.93 10.66 -9.72
N LEU A 112 13.97 9.81 -8.68
CA LEU A 112 13.76 8.38 -8.82
C LEU A 112 12.35 8.04 -9.33
N ILE A 113 11.33 8.82 -8.94
CA ILE A 113 9.96 8.67 -9.42
C ILE A 113 9.93 8.93 -10.94
N THR A 114 10.51 10.05 -11.36
CA THR A 114 10.58 10.45 -12.77
C THR A 114 11.32 9.42 -13.61
N ALA A 115 12.49 8.97 -13.15
CA ALA A 115 13.26 7.96 -13.87
C ALA A 115 12.48 6.63 -14.01
N GLY A 116 11.74 6.22 -12.97
CA GLY A 116 10.87 5.05 -13.03
C GLY A 116 9.71 5.24 -14.02
N ALA A 117 9.05 6.40 -13.97
CA ALA A 117 7.90 6.70 -14.82
C ALA A 117 8.30 6.83 -16.31
N GLU A 118 9.45 7.43 -16.62
CA GLU A 118 9.99 7.52 -17.98
C GLU A 118 10.39 6.15 -18.54
N THR A 119 10.85 5.24 -17.67
CA THR A 119 11.33 3.91 -18.11
C THR A 119 10.20 2.89 -18.25
N PHE A 120 9.25 2.87 -17.30
CA PHE A 120 8.22 1.82 -17.20
C PHE A 120 6.79 2.34 -17.40
N GLY A 121 6.61 3.66 -17.47
CA GLY A 121 5.30 4.32 -17.47
C GLY A 121 4.78 4.58 -16.05
N SER A 122 4.07 5.69 -15.88
CA SER A 122 3.52 6.11 -14.58
C SER A 122 2.64 5.04 -13.91
N GLN A 123 1.92 4.24 -14.69
CA GLN A 123 1.04 3.18 -14.17
C GLN A 123 1.79 2.11 -13.36
N ALA A 124 3.09 1.96 -13.57
CA ALA A 124 3.95 1.02 -12.84
C ALA A 124 4.60 1.64 -11.60
N VAL A 125 4.43 2.95 -11.36
CA VAL A 125 5.07 3.67 -10.25
C VAL A 125 4.04 4.11 -9.22
N VAL A 126 4.06 3.44 -8.07
CA VAL A 126 3.30 3.79 -6.88
C VAL A 126 4.21 4.55 -5.92
N VAL A 127 3.75 5.67 -5.38
CA VAL A 127 4.47 6.36 -4.28
C VAL A 127 3.73 6.09 -2.97
N ALA A 128 4.42 5.39 -2.08
CA ALA A 128 3.96 5.13 -0.73
C ALA A 128 4.34 6.29 0.20
N ILE A 129 3.36 6.82 0.93
CA ILE A 129 3.49 7.95 1.85
C ILE A 129 3.02 7.50 3.22
N ASP A 130 3.95 7.33 4.15
CA ASP A 130 3.61 7.16 5.57
C ASP A 130 3.52 8.54 6.20
N THR A 131 2.43 8.84 6.89
CA THR A 131 2.21 10.17 7.46
C THR A 131 1.58 10.12 8.84
N ARG A 132 1.89 11.13 9.66
CA ARG A 132 1.35 11.33 11.01
C ARG A 132 0.84 12.75 11.19
N TRP A 133 -0.24 12.94 11.94
CA TRP A 133 -0.70 14.27 12.32
C TRP A 133 0.30 14.97 13.25
N GLN A 134 0.72 16.18 12.85
CA GLN A 134 1.58 17.07 13.63
C GLN A 134 0.74 18.23 14.15
N ALA A 135 0.27 18.12 15.39
CA ALA A 135 -0.67 19.08 15.98
C ALA A 135 -0.10 20.50 16.08
N GLU A 136 1.21 20.67 16.34
CA GLU A 136 1.82 22.00 16.52
C GLU A 136 1.84 22.81 15.22
N ARG A 137 1.91 22.11 14.07
CA ARG A 137 1.92 22.73 12.74
C ARG A 137 0.61 22.54 11.99
N GLN A 138 -0.38 21.89 12.61
CA GLN A 138 -1.70 21.61 12.03
C GLN A 138 -1.61 20.99 10.63
N ARG A 139 -0.74 19.99 10.48
CA ARG A 139 -0.49 19.36 9.17
C ARG A 139 -0.14 17.88 9.31
N TYR A 140 -0.20 17.17 8.20
CA TYR A 140 0.24 15.78 8.10
C TYR A 140 1.73 15.74 7.75
N GLN A 141 2.56 15.26 8.66
CA GLN A 141 4.00 15.17 8.49
C GLN A 141 4.41 13.82 7.88
N VAL A 142 5.17 13.87 6.78
CA VAL A 142 5.76 12.68 6.16
C VAL A 142 6.73 12.00 7.13
N THR A 143 6.66 10.68 7.17
CA THR A 143 7.58 9.81 7.89
C THR A 143 8.22 8.82 6.92
N ILE A 144 9.45 8.42 7.20
CA ILE A 144 10.22 7.46 6.41
C ILE A 144 10.77 6.35 7.32
N ASN A 145 11.48 5.38 6.73
CA ASN A 145 12.03 4.21 7.42
C ASN A 145 10.95 3.39 8.14
N GLY A 146 9.80 3.17 7.50
CA GLY A 146 8.65 2.45 8.05
C GLY A 146 7.95 3.24 9.16
N GLY A 147 7.64 4.51 8.88
CA GLY A 147 6.93 5.39 9.82
C GLY A 147 7.72 5.88 11.05
N ARG A 148 9.01 5.54 11.19
CA ARG A 148 9.80 5.82 12.41
C ARG A 148 10.55 7.14 12.41
N ALA A 149 10.90 7.66 11.24
CA ALA A 149 11.72 8.87 11.11
C ALA A 149 10.90 9.99 10.48
N PRO A 150 10.50 11.03 11.24
CA PRO A 150 9.79 12.18 10.68
C PRO A 150 10.71 12.99 9.77
N VAL A 151 10.14 13.52 8.69
CA VAL A 151 10.78 14.46 7.77
C VAL A 151 10.03 15.77 7.86
N ASP A 152 10.72 16.91 7.80
CA ASP A 152 10.05 18.23 7.76
C ASP A 152 9.43 18.46 6.37
N LEU A 153 8.37 17.71 6.06
CA LEU A 153 7.68 17.70 4.78
C LEU A 153 6.19 17.44 5.03
N ASP A 154 5.34 18.27 4.43
CA ASP A 154 3.90 18.10 4.47
C ASP A 154 3.46 17.00 3.49
N ALA A 155 2.60 16.09 3.93
CA ALA A 155 2.17 14.93 3.15
C ALA A 155 1.31 15.32 1.94
N ILE A 156 0.52 16.38 2.03
CA ILE A 156 -0.32 16.85 0.93
C ILE A 156 0.55 17.52 -0.14
N GLN A 157 1.52 18.34 0.29
CA GLN A 157 2.53 18.91 -0.61
C GLN A 157 3.38 17.83 -1.27
N TRP A 158 3.81 16.82 -0.51
CA TRP A 158 4.59 15.71 -1.05
C TRP A 158 3.78 14.88 -2.06
N ALA A 159 2.51 14.61 -1.78
CA ALA A 159 1.62 13.92 -2.72
C ALA A 159 1.55 14.64 -4.07
N LYS A 160 1.43 15.97 -4.09
CA LYS A 160 1.45 16.77 -5.32
C LYS A 160 2.79 16.64 -6.05
N GLN A 161 3.90 16.80 -5.33
CA GLN A 161 5.24 16.67 -5.90
C GLN A 161 5.50 15.28 -6.48
N ALA A 162 5.03 14.22 -5.81
CA ALA A 162 5.16 12.85 -6.29
C ALA A 162 4.38 12.61 -7.59
N VAL A 163 3.17 13.18 -7.69
CA VAL A 163 2.35 13.12 -8.91
C VAL A 163 2.99 13.91 -10.04
N ASP A 164 3.44 15.14 -9.77
CA ASP A 164 4.16 15.97 -10.74
C ASP A 164 5.45 15.28 -11.25
N ALA A 165 6.09 14.49 -10.38
CA ALA A 165 7.27 13.69 -10.72
C ALA A 165 6.95 12.41 -11.51
N GLY A 166 5.67 12.07 -11.71
CA GLY A 166 5.24 10.96 -12.57
C GLY A 166 4.65 9.74 -11.85
N ALA A 167 4.34 9.83 -10.55
CA ALA A 167 3.64 8.75 -9.84
C ALA A 167 2.25 8.52 -10.46
N GLY A 168 1.91 7.27 -10.80
CA GLY A 168 0.60 6.92 -11.35
C GLY A 168 -0.44 6.57 -10.29
N GLU A 169 -0.03 6.32 -9.05
CA GLU A 169 -0.91 5.98 -7.93
C GLU A 169 -0.19 6.29 -6.60
N LEU A 170 -0.97 6.69 -5.58
CA LEU A 170 -0.46 6.92 -4.23
C LEU A 170 -0.97 5.83 -3.29
N LEU A 171 -0.08 5.24 -2.49
CA LEU A 171 -0.42 4.40 -1.36
C LEU A 171 -0.16 5.22 -0.09
N VAL A 172 -1.21 5.69 0.58
CA VAL A 172 -1.03 6.57 1.74
C VAL A 172 -1.47 5.86 3.00
N THR A 173 -0.58 5.79 3.99
CA THR A 173 -0.82 5.15 5.28
C THR A 173 -0.88 6.21 6.37
N SER A 174 -2.02 6.29 7.07
CA SER A 174 -2.12 7.07 8.30
C SER A 174 -1.49 6.29 9.45
N MET A 175 -0.33 6.75 9.93
CA MET A 175 0.39 6.11 11.03
C MET A 175 -0.32 6.25 12.38
N ASP A 176 -1.27 7.17 12.49
CA ASP A 176 -2.11 7.34 13.68
C ASP A 176 -3.23 6.30 13.74
N ALA A 177 -3.76 5.90 12.59
CA ALA A 177 -4.82 4.88 12.48
C ALA A 177 -4.27 3.45 12.28
N ASP A 178 -3.02 3.30 11.81
CA ASP A 178 -2.49 1.98 11.48
C ASP A 178 -2.46 1.03 12.69
N GLY A 179 -3.10 -0.12 12.54
CA GLY A 179 -3.22 -1.14 13.59
C GLY A 179 -4.26 -0.88 14.68
N THR A 180 -4.99 0.25 14.67
CA THR A 180 -5.97 0.56 15.73
C THR A 180 -7.32 -0.16 15.56
N GLN A 181 -7.70 -0.48 14.31
CA GLN A 181 -9.03 -1.01 13.96
C GLN A 181 -10.19 -0.05 14.29
N GLU A 182 -9.92 1.26 14.36
CA GLU A 182 -10.90 2.31 14.69
C GLU A 182 -11.45 3.06 13.45
N GLY A 183 -11.14 2.58 12.25
CA GLY A 183 -11.51 3.17 10.97
C GLY A 183 -10.38 3.98 10.32
N PHE A 184 -10.57 4.29 9.03
CA PHE A 184 -9.61 5.05 8.22
C PHE A 184 -9.55 6.53 8.61
N ASP A 185 -8.41 7.19 8.40
CA ASP A 185 -8.25 8.64 8.57
C ASP A 185 -8.93 9.43 7.44
N LEU A 186 -10.23 9.68 7.58
CA LEU A 186 -11.03 10.35 6.56
C LEU A 186 -10.60 11.80 6.30
N ALA A 187 -10.07 12.50 7.31
CA ALA A 187 -9.61 13.87 7.16
C ALA A 187 -8.38 13.93 6.23
N LEU A 188 -7.43 13.02 6.42
CA LEU A 188 -6.27 12.84 5.53
C LEU A 188 -6.73 12.56 4.09
N TYR A 189 -7.59 11.57 3.90
CA TYR A 189 -8.00 11.15 2.56
C TYR A 189 -8.83 12.18 1.82
N ARG A 190 -9.62 13.01 2.51
CA ARG A 190 -10.31 14.16 1.91
C ARG A 190 -9.32 15.20 1.40
N GLN A 191 -8.31 15.54 2.20
CA GLN A 191 -7.29 16.52 1.81
C GLN A 191 -6.48 16.03 0.61
N LEU A 192 -6.06 14.76 0.61
CA LEU A 192 -5.33 14.15 -0.52
C LEU A 192 -6.19 14.08 -1.78
N SER A 193 -7.44 13.63 -1.65
CA SER A 193 -8.39 13.53 -2.77
C SER A 193 -8.66 14.87 -3.45
N ALA A 194 -8.63 15.97 -2.68
CA ALA A 194 -8.76 17.33 -3.22
C ALA A 194 -7.45 17.85 -3.84
N ALA A 195 -6.31 17.26 -3.49
CA ALA A 195 -4.98 17.75 -3.85
C ALA A 195 -4.41 17.11 -5.12
N VAL A 196 -4.79 15.87 -5.44
CA VAL A 196 -4.22 15.11 -6.57
C VAL A 196 -5.30 14.43 -7.41
N THR A 197 -4.95 14.10 -8.66
CA THR A 197 -5.87 13.49 -9.63
C THR A 197 -5.62 12.01 -9.88
N VAL A 198 -4.54 11.45 -9.33
CA VAL A 198 -4.21 10.02 -9.46
C VAL A 198 -4.99 9.18 -8.46
N PRO A 199 -5.19 7.88 -8.71
CA PRO A 199 -5.75 6.95 -7.73
C PRO A 199 -5.00 6.99 -6.39
N ILE A 200 -5.77 6.95 -5.30
CA ILE A 200 -5.25 6.82 -3.93
C ILE A 200 -5.73 5.48 -3.36
N ILE A 201 -4.79 4.73 -2.79
CA ILE A 201 -5.02 3.57 -1.94
C ILE A 201 -4.94 4.04 -0.49
N ALA A 202 -6.06 3.96 0.22
CA ALA A 202 -6.11 4.26 1.65
C ALA A 202 -5.63 3.07 2.48
N SER A 203 -4.69 3.31 3.40
CA SER A 203 -4.09 2.31 4.27
C SER A 203 -4.09 2.76 5.75
N GLY A 204 -4.26 1.80 6.66
CA GLY A 204 -4.29 2.01 8.12
C GLY A 204 -5.69 2.30 8.67
N GLY A 205 -6.08 1.56 9.71
CA GLY A 205 -7.28 1.82 10.50
C GLY A 205 -8.46 0.86 10.32
N ALA A 206 -8.57 0.14 9.21
CA ALA A 206 -9.73 -0.74 8.98
C ALA A 206 -9.92 -1.81 10.07
N GLY A 207 -11.10 -1.85 10.69
CA GLY A 207 -11.53 -2.84 11.67
C GLY A 207 -12.77 -3.64 11.25
N SER A 208 -13.58 -3.10 10.34
CA SER A 208 -14.88 -3.66 9.91
C SER A 208 -15.14 -3.44 8.42
N ALA A 209 -16.17 -4.08 7.87
CA ALA A 209 -16.61 -3.82 6.49
C ALA A 209 -17.20 -2.41 6.34
N GLU A 210 -17.85 -1.92 7.40
CA GLU A 210 -18.44 -0.59 7.49
C GLU A 210 -17.39 0.52 7.33
N ASP A 211 -16.17 0.31 7.81
CA ASP A 211 -15.07 1.28 7.63
C ASP A 211 -14.77 1.52 6.13
N PHE A 212 -14.86 0.48 5.29
CA PHE A 212 -14.72 0.63 3.84
C PHE A 212 -15.93 1.36 3.23
N VAL A 213 -17.15 1.12 3.73
CA VAL A 213 -18.34 1.85 3.30
C VAL A 213 -18.17 3.35 3.58
N ILE A 214 -17.77 3.69 4.81
CA ILE A 214 -17.54 5.07 5.24
C ILE A 214 -16.44 5.69 4.37
N LEU A 215 -15.29 5.02 4.24
CA LEU A 215 -14.18 5.48 3.40
C LEU A 215 -14.63 5.83 1.98
N PHE A 216 -15.34 4.92 1.29
CA PHE A 216 -15.70 5.13 -0.11
C PHE A 216 -16.89 6.07 -0.33
N LYS A 217 -17.72 6.32 0.70
CA LYS A 217 -18.80 7.30 0.64
C LYS A 217 -18.34 8.71 1.00
N GLU A 218 -17.36 8.83 1.89
CA GLU A 218 -16.92 10.11 2.42
C GLU A 218 -15.67 10.67 1.72
N THR A 219 -15.05 9.89 0.83
CA THR A 219 -13.85 10.26 0.08
C THR A 219 -13.92 9.74 -1.36
N THR A 220 -13.01 10.21 -2.21
CA THR A 220 -12.91 9.75 -3.61
C THR A 220 -11.77 8.76 -3.83
N VAL A 221 -11.19 8.20 -2.77
CA VAL A 221 -10.11 7.21 -2.89
C VAL A 221 -10.54 6.01 -3.74
N SER A 222 -9.59 5.42 -4.45
CA SER A 222 -9.86 4.37 -5.44
C SER A 222 -9.77 2.97 -4.84
N ALA A 223 -9.10 2.81 -3.70
CA ALA A 223 -8.96 1.53 -3.03
C ALA A 223 -8.86 1.69 -1.51
N GLY A 224 -9.24 0.62 -0.80
CA GLY A 224 -8.94 0.44 0.61
C GLY A 224 -8.02 -0.77 0.78
N LEU A 225 -6.92 -0.57 1.48
CA LEU A 225 -5.93 -1.60 1.79
C LEU A 225 -6.05 -2.01 3.26
N ALA A 226 -6.03 -3.30 3.52
CA ALA A 226 -5.98 -3.83 4.88
C ALA A 226 -5.14 -5.11 4.95
N ALA A 227 -4.62 -5.40 6.14
CA ALA A 227 -3.81 -6.60 6.41
C ALA A 227 -4.43 -7.44 7.53
N SER A 228 -4.40 -6.94 8.77
CA SER A 228 -4.73 -7.73 9.97
C SER A 228 -6.13 -8.35 9.94
N ILE A 229 -7.15 -7.59 9.54
CA ILE A 229 -8.54 -8.07 9.50
C ILE A 229 -8.72 -9.26 8.55
N PHE A 230 -7.90 -9.32 7.49
CA PHE A 230 -7.91 -10.39 6.51
C PHE A 230 -7.03 -11.58 6.93
N HIS A 231 -5.81 -11.32 7.44
CA HIS A 231 -4.87 -12.39 7.85
C HIS A 231 -5.41 -13.23 9.01
N PHE A 232 -6.16 -12.63 9.92
CA PHE A 232 -6.72 -13.30 11.09
C PHE A 232 -8.15 -13.81 10.85
N CYS A 233 -8.63 -13.82 9.61
CA CYS A 233 -9.98 -14.25 9.22
C CYS A 233 -11.09 -13.57 10.06
N GLN A 234 -10.85 -12.34 10.53
CA GLN A 234 -11.88 -11.54 11.20
C GLN A 234 -12.92 -11.06 10.20
N LEU A 235 -12.46 -10.83 8.97
CA LEU A 235 -13.27 -10.46 7.84
C LEU A 235 -12.67 -11.09 6.57
N THR A 236 -13.51 -11.54 5.66
CA THR A 236 -13.09 -12.02 4.34
C THR A 236 -13.38 -10.96 3.28
N ILE A 237 -12.66 -11.02 2.16
CA ILE A 237 -12.86 -10.08 1.05
C ILE A 237 -14.29 -10.16 0.47
N PRO A 238 -14.91 -11.36 0.31
CA PRO A 238 -16.31 -11.48 -0.11
C PRO A 238 -17.30 -10.82 0.85
N GLU A 239 -17.06 -10.88 2.17
CA GLU A 239 -17.90 -10.21 3.17
C GLU A 239 -17.82 -8.69 3.02
N VAL A 240 -16.62 -8.12 2.89
CA VAL A 240 -16.43 -6.69 2.60
C VAL A 240 -17.18 -6.29 1.33
N LYS A 241 -16.99 -7.03 0.23
CA LYS A 241 -17.64 -6.73 -1.05
C LYS A 241 -19.16 -6.83 -0.96
N THR A 242 -19.69 -7.77 -0.18
CA THR A 242 -21.14 -7.92 0.05
C THR A 242 -21.72 -6.68 0.72
N VAL A 243 -21.10 -6.22 1.82
CA VAL A 243 -21.52 -5.01 2.55
C VAL A 243 -21.41 -3.78 1.65
N LEU A 244 -20.34 -3.66 0.87
CA LEU A 244 -20.16 -2.55 -0.09
C LEU A 244 -21.24 -2.53 -1.17
N LYS A 245 -21.60 -3.69 -1.75
CA LYS A 245 -22.70 -3.80 -2.73
C LYS A 245 -24.03 -3.40 -2.11
N GLN A 246 -24.33 -3.85 -0.89
CA GLN A 246 -25.55 -3.45 -0.16
C GLN A 246 -25.59 -1.94 0.10
N ALA A 247 -24.44 -1.33 0.39
CA ALA A 247 -24.29 0.10 0.60
C ALA A 247 -24.26 0.93 -0.71
N ARG A 248 -24.42 0.28 -1.88
CA ARG A 248 -24.37 0.86 -3.24
C ARG A 248 -23.01 1.43 -3.64
N VAL A 249 -21.92 0.87 -3.10
CA VAL A 249 -20.56 1.13 -3.58
C VAL A 249 -20.24 0.17 -4.73
N THR A 250 -19.81 0.70 -5.87
CA THR A 250 -19.45 -0.09 -7.04
C THR A 250 -18.14 -0.82 -6.81
N VAL A 251 -18.19 -2.14 -6.64
CA VAL A 251 -17.04 -3.06 -6.51
C VAL A 251 -17.21 -4.22 -7.51
N ARG A 252 -16.13 -4.95 -7.80
CA ARG A 252 -16.15 -6.12 -8.68
C ARG A 252 -17.04 -7.25 -8.15
#